data_AF-A0AAE0DSQ4-F1
#
_entry.id   AF-A0AAE0DSQ4-F1
#
_cell.length_a   1.000
_cell.length_b   1.000
_cell.length_c   1.000
_cell.angle_alpha   90.00
_cell.angle_beta   90.00
_cell.angle_gamma   90.00
#
_symmetry.space_group_name_H-M   'P 1'
#
loop_
_entity.id
_entity.type
_entity.pdbx_description
1 polymer ?
#
loop_
_entity_poly.entity_id
_entity_poly.type
_entity_poly.pdbx_seq_one_letter_code
_entity_poly.pdbx_strand_id
1 'polypeptide(L)'
;MSHSVASHFFLKVKKLEMMSEGYVWIVTDTNMSFFHSMDTLVVESMQGVVGLKPCIPASKELHNFTLRWRRKMYIDHPNAEVLELDPYGILAYEAIWALAEAAQKLKSTEISQGGLMLYEEIMKSRFKGLSGYFQLSNGNKLPLRRFEIVNVIVKGLRRVGVWTSETGNITKELNSPSTSDLEVIIWPGGSATIPKCQLIQMSSKKLRIGVVTQSPFNELVNVVHDSQSNATIFSGFCIDVFKKKACFARLCFRKIEFLKGYIHYYLPTLLRNP
;
A
#
# COMPACT_ATOMS: atom_id res chain seq x y z
N MET A 1 -4.44 -1.27 -0.28
CA MET A 1 -5.14 -1.42 1.03
C MET A 1 -5.28 -0.03 1.61
N SER A 2 -6.45 0.37 2.13
CA SER A 2 -6.58 1.67 2.78
C SER A 2 -5.83 1.69 4.11
N HIS A 3 -5.45 2.88 4.60
CA HIS A 3 -4.78 3.02 5.89
C HIS A 3 -5.63 2.41 7.03
N SER A 4 -6.97 2.58 7.00
CA SER A 4 -7.88 2.02 8.02
C SER A 4 -7.88 0.49 8.06
N VAL A 5 -7.85 -0.16 6.89
CA VAL A 5 -7.75 -1.62 6.80
C VAL A 5 -6.37 -2.09 7.26
N ALA A 6 -5.31 -1.34 6.93
CA ALA A 6 -3.96 -1.62 7.41
C ALA A 6 -3.88 -1.53 8.94
N SER A 7 -4.44 -0.49 9.54
CA SER A 7 -4.49 -0.31 10.99
C SER A 7 -5.19 -1.48 11.68
N HIS A 8 -6.38 -1.85 11.20
CA HIS A 8 -7.10 -3.00 11.75
C HIS A 8 -6.32 -4.30 11.55
N PHE A 9 -5.66 -4.48 10.40
CA PHE A 9 -4.83 -5.64 10.11
C PHE A 9 -3.67 -5.79 11.11
N PHE A 10 -2.87 -4.74 11.33
CA PHE A 10 -1.71 -4.79 12.23
C PHE A 10 -2.09 -5.01 13.69
N LEU A 11 -3.21 -4.43 14.14
CA LEU A 11 -3.77 -4.73 15.46
C LEU A 11 -4.15 -6.21 15.60
N LYS A 12 -4.63 -6.86 14.53
CA LYS A 12 -4.98 -8.29 14.56
C LYS A 12 -3.76 -9.19 14.51
N VAL A 13 -2.80 -8.93 13.61
CA VAL A 13 -1.61 -9.79 13.50
C VAL A 13 -0.70 -9.67 14.73
N LYS A 14 -0.65 -8.52 15.40
CA LYS A 14 -0.01 -8.39 16.72
C LYS A 14 -0.66 -9.32 17.77
N LYS A 15 -1.99 -9.36 17.82
CA LYS A 15 -2.74 -10.26 18.74
C LYS A 15 -2.56 -11.74 18.42
N LEU A 16 -2.25 -12.08 17.18
CA LEU A 16 -1.95 -13.45 16.74
C LEU A 16 -0.45 -13.80 16.88
N GLU A 17 0.33 -12.95 17.57
CA GLU A 17 1.78 -13.12 17.76
C GLU A 17 2.58 -13.18 16.45
N MET A 18 2.01 -12.72 15.33
CA MET A 18 2.69 -12.67 14.04
C MET A 18 3.56 -11.41 13.86
N MET A 19 3.81 -10.70 14.95
CA MET A 19 4.74 -9.57 15.05
C MET A 19 5.98 -9.94 15.90
N SER A 20 6.21 -11.24 16.15
CA SER A 20 7.39 -11.76 16.84
C SER A 20 8.58 -11.94 15.89
N GLU A 21 9.73 -12.37 16.45
CA GLU A 21 10.90 -12.76 15.68
C GLU A 21 10.54 -13.86 14.66
N GLY A 22 11.10 -13.77 13.44
CA GLY A 22 10.84 -14.69 12.33
C GLY A 22 9.88 -14.15 11.27
N TYR A 23 9.09 -13.11 11.56
CA TYR A 23 8.15 -12.50 10.63
C TYR A 23 8.74 -11.32 9.86
N VAL A 24 8.25 -11.10 8.65
CA VAL A 24 8.59 -9.95 7.80
C VAL A 24 7.31 -9.33 7.26
N TRP A 25 7.17 -8.01 7.43
CA TRP A 25 6.03 -7.25 6.94
C TRP A 25 6.50 -6.08 6.10
N ILE A 26 5.96 -5.98 4.89
CA ILE A 26 6.24 -4.90 3.95
C ILE A 26 4.92 -4.20 3.62
N VAL A 27 4.92 -2.87 3.69
CA VAL A 27 3.75 -2.05 3.33
C VAL A 27 4.07 -1.05 2.23
N THR A 28 3.04 -0.68 1.49
CA THR A 28 3.11 0.29 0.39
C THR A 28 3.17 1.74 0.89
N ASP A 29 3.58 2.61 -0.01
CA ASP A 29 3.59 4.08 0.09
C ASP A 29 2.31 4.68 0.66
N THR A 30 1.16 4.17 0.20
CA THR A 30 -0.17 4.54 0.64
C THR A 30 -0.44 4.31 2.13
N ASN A 31 0.30 3.45 2.83
CA ASN A 31 0.16 3.31 4.28
C ASN A 31 1.12 4.26 5.01
N MET A 32 2.35 4.37 4.52
CA MET A 32 3.39 5.18 5.15
C MET A 32 3.15 6.68 5.00
N SER A 33 2.42 7.12 3.97
CA SER A 33 1.99 8.52 3.83
C SER A 33 1.09 8.99 4.97
N PHE A 34 0.30 8.07 5.56
CA PHE A 34 -0.62 8.37 6.67
C PHE A 34 -0.06 7.98 8.03
N PHE A 35 1.21 7.55 8.11
CA PHE A 35 1.80 7.03 9.36
C PHE A 35 1.67 8.02 10.53
N HIS A 36 1.90 9.31 10.30
CA HIS A 36 1.82 10.36 11.33
C HIS A 36 0.39 10.62 11.83
N SER A 37 -0.63 10.17 11.10
CA SER A 37 -2.04 10.27 11.49
C SER A 37 -2.59 8.98 12.13
N MET A 38 -1.77 7.94 12.24
CA MET A 38 -2.21 6.69 12.87
C MET A 38 -2.20 6.81 14.39
N ASP A 39 -3.19 6.16 15.03
CA ASP A 39 -3.25 6.02 16.48
C ASP A 39 -1.98 5.33 17.02
N THR A 40 -1.54 5.75 18.21
CA THR A 40 -0.37 5.21 18.90
C THR A 40 -0.38 3.68 19.00
N LEU A 41 -1.53 3.07 19.31
CA LEU A 41 -1.67 1.61 19.42
C LEU A 41 -1.44 0.91 18.08
N VAL A 42 -1.84 1.56 16.97
CA VAL A 42 -1.59 1.06 15.62
C VAL A 42 -0.10 1.14 15.31
N VAL A 43 0.54 2.27 15.56
CA VAL A 43 1.98 2.45 15.35
C VAL A 43 2.78 1.42 16.16
N GLU A 44 2.42 1.23 17.43
CA GLU A 44 3.02 0.19 18.29
C GLU A 44 2.77 -1.24 17.81
N SER A 45 1.69 -1.48 17.06
CA SER A 45 1.42 -2.79 16.45
C SER A 45 2.23 -3.06 15.20
N MET A 46 2.88 -2.03 14.65
CA MET A 46 3.64 -2.08 13.41
C MET A 46 5.16 -2.11 13.64
N GLN A 47 5.64 -2.31 14.87
CA GLN A 47 7.07 -2.35 15.15
C GLN A 47 7.78 -3.43 14.32
N GLY A 48 8.80 -3.02 13.57
CA GLY A 48 9.56 -3.87 12.66
C GLY A 48 9.02 -3.95 11.24
N VAL A 49 7.89 -3.30 10.93
CA VAL A 49 7.37 -3.20 9.55
C VAL A 49 8.32 -2.35 8.70
N VAL A 50 8.57 -2.78 7.48
CA VAL A 50 9.28 -1.99 6.45
C VAL A 50 8.26 -1.41 5.49
N GLY A 51 8.45 -0.18 5.04
CA GLY A 51 7.58 0.43 4.04
C GLY A 51 8.32 1.34 3.10
N LEU A 52 7.62 1.73 2.04
CA LEU A 52 8.03 2.81 1.15
C LEU A 52 7.32 4.08 1.58
N LYS A 53 7.99 5.23 1.56
CA LYS A 53 7.38 6.54 1.79
C LYS A 53 7.75 7.44 0.61
N PRO A 54 6.78 8.08 -0.09
CA PRO A 54 7.11 9.00 -1.17
C PRO A 54 8.06 10.10 -0.72
N CYS A 55 9.11 10.36 -1.51
CA CYS A 55 10.07 11.40 -1.22
C CYS A 55 9.88 12.58 -2.19
N ILE A 56 9.48 13.73 -1.65
CA ILE A 56 9.48 14.99 -2.38
C ILE A 56 10.64 15.83 -1.86
N PRO A 57 11.64 16.17 -2.69
CA PRO A 57 12.75 17.00 -2.27
C PRO A 57 12.29 18.35 -1.74
N ALA A 58 12.96 18.83 -0.70
CA ALA A 58 12.74 20.18 -0.22
C ALA A 58 13.09 21.19 -1.32
N SER A 59 12.19 22.15 -1.55
CA SER A 59 12.39 23.28 -2.44
C SER A 59 11.81 24.54 -1.80
N LYS A 60 12.30 25.70 -2.22
CA LYS A 60 11.78 27.00 -1.74
C LYS A 60 10.30 27.15 -2.11
N GLU A 61 9.92 26.67 -3.29
CA GLU A 61 8.56 26.67 -3.80
C GLU A 61 7.62 25.80 -2.95
N LEU A 62 8.04 24.57 -2.62
CA LEU A 62 7.28 23.68 -1.73
C LEU A 62 7.15 24.27 -0.33
N HIS A 63 8.21 24.85 0.21
CA HIS A 63 8.17 25.50 1.53
C HIS A 63 7.16 26.65 1.55
N ASN A 64 7.24 27.57 0.58
CA ASN A 64 6.31 28.70 0.46
C ASN A 64 4.87 28.23 0.25
N PHE A 65 4.65 27.19 -0.56
CA PHE A 65 3.33 26.59 -0.74
C PHE A 65 2.79 26.03 0.57
N THR A 66 3.59 25.24 1.29
CA THR A 66 3.21 24.63 2.56
C THR A 66 2.85 25.68 3.61
N LEU A 67 3.59 26.79 3.68
CA LEU A 67 3.27 27.91 4.58
C LEU A 67 1.91 28.56 4.24
N ARG A 68 1.64 28.81 2.95
CA ARG A 68 0.36 29.37 2.50
C ARG A 68 -0.79 28.40 2.79
N TRP A 69 -0.59 27.11 2.52
CA TRP A 69 -1.56 26.05 2.80
C TRP A 69 -1.92 26.00 4.28
N ARG A 70 -0.93 25.92 5.17
CA ARG A 70 -1.15 25.89 6.64
C ARG A 70 -1.90 27.14 7.11
N ARG A 71 -1.52 28.32 6.64
CA ARG A 71 -2.20 29.57 7.00
C ARG A 71 -3.67 29.54 6.59
N LYS A 72 -3.98 29.06 5.38
CA LYS A 72 -5.36 28.99 4.89
C LYS A 72 -6.17 27.94 5.66
N MET A 73 -5.60 26.77 5.93
CA MET A 73 -6.25 25.73 6.74
C MET A 73 -6.58 26.22 8.15
N TYR A 74 -5.66 26.96 8.78
CA TYR A 74 -5.90 27.55 10.10
C TYR A 74 -7.03 28.58 10.09
N ILE A 75 -7.12 29.41 9.05
CA ILE A 75 -8.18 30.42 8.92
C ILE A 75 -9.54 29.75 8.66
N ASP A 76 -9.60 28.80 7.74
CA ASP A 76 -10.85 28.17 7.31
C ASP A 76 -11.35 27.13 8.34
N HIS A 77 -10.43 26.52 9.10
CA HIS A 77 -10.70 25.47 10.08
C HIS A 77 -9.87 25.66 11.37
N PRO A 78 -10.22 26.65 12.22
CA PRO A 78 -9.41 27.04 13.39
C PRO A 78 -9.25 25.95 14.46
N ASN A 79 -10.12 24.94 14.49
CA ASN A 79 -10.09 23.83 15.44
C ASN A 79 -9.60 22.51 14.83
N ALA A 80 -9.22 22.49 13.54
CA ALA A 80 -8.70 21.28 12.92
C ALA A 80 -7.24 21.07 13.31
N GLU A 81 -6.85 19.81 13.54
CA GLU A 81 -5.44 19.47 13.67
C GLU A 81 -4.70 19.86 12.39
N VAL A 82 -3.47 20.35 12.55
CA VAL A 82 -2.62 20.76 11.42
C VAL A 82 -2.26 19.52 10.62
N LEU A 83 -3.04 19.24 9.58
CA LEU A 83 -2.76 18.16 8.66
C LEU A 83 -1.52 18.53 7.85
N GLU A 84 -0.43 17.76 8.02
CA GLU A 84 0.71 17.88 7.13
C GLU A 84 0.29 17.59 5.70
N LEU A 85 0.76 18.41 4.76
CA LEU A 85 0.44 18.24 3.35
C LEU A 85 1.05 16.94 2.86
N ASP A 86 0.20 15.97 2.52
CA ASP A 86 0.67 14.68 2.07
C ASP A 86 1.22 14.76 0.63
N PRO A 87 2.15 13.85 0.25
CA PRO A 87 2.74 13.84 -1.09
C PRO A 87 1.71 13.74 -2.23
N TYR A 88 0.58 13.06 -2.04
CA TYR A 88 -0.47 12.95 -3.05
C TYR A 88 -1.29 14.24 -3.16
N GLY A 89 -1.47 14.99 -2.08
CA GLY A 89 -2.03 16.34 -2.12
C GLY A 89 -1.19 17.29 -2.99
N ILE A 90 0.14 17.17 -2.92
CA ILE A 90 1.05 17.92 -3.80
C ILE A 90 0.87 17.50 -5.26
N LEU A 91 0.78 16.20 -5.54
CA LEU A 91 0.55 15.69 -6.89
C LEU A 91 -0.81 16.10 -7.46
N ALA A 92 -1.85 16.11 -6.64
CA ALA A 92 -3.18 16.55 -7.04
C ALA A 92 -3.17 18.03 -7.43
N TYR A 93 -2.46 18.87 -6.66
CA TYR A 93 -2.25 20.28 -7.02
C TYR A 93 -1.56 20.42 -8.39
N GLU A 94 -0.50 19.66 -8.64
CA GLU A 94 0.21 19.69 -9.93
C GLU A 94 -0.65 19.17 -11.09
N ALA A 95 -1.48 18.15 -10.86
CA ALA A 95 -2.43 17.65 -11.87
C ALA A 95 -3.48 18.71 -12.24
N ILE A 96 -4.01 19.43 -11.25
CA ILE A 96 -4.95 20.54 -11.47
C ILE A 96 -4.25 21.69 -12.20
N TRP A 97 -3.00 21.98 -11.87
CA TRP A 97 -2.21 23.00 -12.56
C TRP A 97 -2.02 22.66 -14.04
N ALA A 98 -1.65 21.41 -14.35
CA ALA A 98 -1.52 20.93 -15.72
C ALA A 98 -2.85 21.09 -16.50
N LEU A 99 -3.97 20.71 -15.88
CA LEU A 99 -5.30 20.87 -16.45
C LEU A 99 -5.64 22.34 -16.73
N ALA A 100 -5.36 23.23 -15.78
CA ALA A 100 -5.63 24.66 -15.90
C ALA A 100 -4.78 25.33 -16.99
N GLU A 101 -3.49 24.98 -17.07
CA GLU A 101 -2.60 25.47 -18.11
C GLU A 101 -3.05 25.02 -19.51
N ALA A 102 -3.43 23.74 -19.64
CA ALA A 102 -3.97 23.19 -20.88
C ALA A 102 -5.27 23.87 -21.31
N ALA A 103 -6.21 24.05 -20.37
CA ALA A 103 -7.46 24.77 -20.63
C ALA A 103 -7.22 26.23 -21.02
N GLN A 104 -6.24 26.91 -20.41
CA GLN A 104 -5.90 28.30 -20.74
C GLN A 104 -5.38 28.44 -22.17
N LYS A 105 -4.56 27.50 -22.64
CA LYS A 105 -4.04 27.51 -24.02
C LYS A 105 -5.12 27.29 -25.08
N LEU A 106 -6.21 26.62 -24.71
CA LEU A 106 -7.32 26.28 -25.61
C LEU A 106 -8.46 27.30 -25.61
N LYS A 107 -8.36 28.40 -24.86
CA LYS A 107 -9.40 29.45 -24.75
C LYS A 107 -9.80 30.12 -26.08
N SER A 108 -9.23 29.72 -27.21
CA SER A 108 -9.44 30.28 -28.54
C SER A 108 -10.06 29.32 -29.58
N THR A 109 -10.44 28.08 -29.24
CA THR A 109 -10.83 27.08 -30.25
C THR A 109 -12.21 26.46 -29.98
N GLU A 110 -12.99 26.27 -31.03
CA GLU A 110 -14.41 25.87 -30.98
C GLU A 110 -14.67 24.53 -30.26
N ILE A 111 -15.76 24.52 -29.50
CA ILE A 111 -16.08 23.58 -28.41
C ILE A 111 -16.29 22.13 -28.87
N SER A 112 -16.56 21.89 -30.16
CA SER A 112 -16.91 20.55 -30.69
C SER A 112 -15.73 19.57 -30.77
N GLN A 113 -14.47 20.05 -30.77
CA GLN A 113 -13.25 19.23 -30.69
C GLN A 113 -12.48 19.43 -29.36
N GLY A 114 -13.08 20.17 -28.42
CA GLY A 114 -12.42 20.63 -27.20
C GLY A 114 -11.89 19.51 -26.31
N GLY A 115 -12.57 18.36 -26.24
CA GLY A 115 -12.14 17.23 -25.40
C GLY A 115 -10.82 16.58 -25.85
N LEU A 116 -10.69 16.31 -27.15
CA LEU A 116 -9.47 15.70 -27.71
C LEU A 116 -8.30 16.69 -27.68
N MET A 117 -8.56 17.96 -28.03
CA MET A 117 -7.55 19.03 -27.96
C MET A 117 -7.07 19.24 -26.51
N LEU A 118 -7.98 19.19 -25.54
CA LEU A 118 -7.64 19.28 -24.12
C LEU A 118 -6.79 18.11 -23.65
N TYR A 119 -7.14 16.89 -24.04
CA TYR A 119 -6.32 15.72 -23.75
C TYR A 119 -4.91 15.89 -24.32
N GLU A 120 -4.77 16.26 -25.60
CA GLU A 120 -3.47 16.47 -26.23
C GLU A 120 -2.65 17.54 -25.52
N GLU A 121 -3.27 18.65 -25.09
CA GLU A 121 -2.56 19.72 -24.41
C GLU A 121 -2.15 19.35 -22.98
N ILE A 122 -2.99 18.60 -22.25
CA ILE A 122 -2.62 18.01 -20.96
C ILE A 122 -1.40 17.08 -21.14
N MET A 123 -1.41 16.25 -22.19
CA MET A 123 -0.29 15.36 -22.50
C MET A 123 0.99 16.11 -22.92
N LYS A 124 0.87 17.35 -23.39
CA LYS A 124 2.03 18.22 -23.68
C LYS A 124 2.51 19.02 -22.47
N SER A 125 1.81 18.95 -21.32
CA SER A 125 2.11 19.77 -20.13
C SER A 125 3.52 19.55 -19.61
N ARG A 126 4.27 20.65 -19.51
CA ARG A 126 5.66 20.71 -19.03
C ARG A 126 5.89 21.98 -18.23
N PHE A 127 6.13 21.84 -16.93
CA PHE A 127 6.37 22.98 -16.04
C PHE A 127 7.21 22.58 -14.82
N LYS A 128 7.76 23.57 -14.12
CA LYS A 128 8.40 23.37 -12.81
C LYS A 128 7.32 23.34 -11.74
N GLY A 129 7.04 22.17 -11.19
CA GLY A 129 6.09 21.96 -10.11
C GLY A 129 6.73 22.00 -8.72
N LEU A 130 5.93 21.72 -7.69
CA LEU A 130 6.34 21.61 -6.29
C LEU A 130 7.18 20.35 -6.03
N SER A 131 6.93 19.27 -6.77
CA SER A 131 7.62 17.98 -6.68
C SER A 131 8.89 17.90 -7.54
N GLY A 132 9.20 18.97 -8.28
CA GLY A 132 10.27 19.03 -9.27
C GLY A 132 9.72 19.29 -10.66
N TYR A 133 10.38 18.79 -11.70
CA TYR A 133 9.93 19.01 -13.07
C TYR A 133 8.74 18.10 -13.40
N PHE A 134 7.64 18.71 -13.82
CA PHE A 134 6.44 18.02 -14.28
C PHE A 134 6.50 17.82 -15.79
N GLN A 135 6.28 16.58 -16.22
CA GLN A 135 6.20 16.20 -17.63
C GLN A 135 5.34 14.94 -17.75
N LEU A 136 4.29 15.01 -18.56
CA LEU A 136 3.39 13.89 -18.85
C LEU A 136 3.83 13.24 -20.17
N SER A 137 4.74 12.27 -20.15
CA SER A 137 5.21 11.63 -21.38
C SER A 137 4.35 10.40 -21.70
N ASN A 138 3.61 10.43 -22.82
CA ASN A 138 3.00 9.25 -23.45
C ASN A 138 2.19 8.32 -22.51
N GLY A 139 1.48 8.89 -21.54
CA GLY A 139 0.59 8.18 -20.62
C GLY A 139 1.28 7.61 -19.38
N ASN A 140 2.61 7.68 -19.30
CA ASN A 140 3.40 7.15 -18.19
C ASN A 140 4.26 8.25 -17.54
N LYS A 141 3.75 8.81 -16.44
CA LYS A 141 4.58 9.37 -15.38
C LYS A 141 4.27 8.59 -14.11
N LEU A 142 5.27 7.97 -13.49
CA LEU A 142 5.21 7.78 -12.04
C LEU A 142 5.34 9.20 -11.46
N PRO A 143 4.28 9.75 -10.83
CA PRO A 143 4.31 11.13 -10.35
C PRO A 143 5.45 11.34 -9.34
N LEU A 144 5.83 10.26 -8.65
CA LEU A 144 6.93 10.17 -7.70
C LEU A 144 8.01 9.26 -8.27
N ARG A 145 9.21 9.82 -8.43
CA ARG A 145 10.39 9.08 -8.92
C ARG A 145 11.30 8.58 -7.80
N ARG A 146 11.00 8.94 -6.55
CA ARG A 146 11.85 8.66 -5.39
C ARG A 146 11.01 8.26 -4.20
N PHE A 147 11.48 7.23 -3.50
CA PHE A 147 10.84 6.69 -2.32
C PHE A 147 11.88 6.46 -1.24
N GLU A 148 11.57 6.86 -0.03
CA GLU A 148 12.33 6.47 1.16
C GLU A 148 11.90 5.06 1.54
N ILE A 149 12.87 4.19 1.76
CA ILE A 149 12.66 2.94 2.46
C ILE A 149 12.70 3.28 3.94
N VAL A 150 11.64 2.97 4.67
CA VAL A 150 11.48 3.30 6.08
C VAL A 150 11.19 2.04 6.89
N ASN A 151 11.67 2.01 8.12
CA ASN A 151 11.43 0.96 9.10
C ASN A 151 10.73 1.55 10.32
N VAL A 152 9.65 0.90 10.75
CA VAL A 152 8.88 1.31 11.93
C VAL A 152 9.60 0.83 13.18
N ILE A 153 9.97 1.75 14.05
CA ILE A 153 10.61 1.50 15.33
C ILE A 153 9.84 2.20 16.45
N VAL A 154 10.19 1.91 17.71
CA VAL A 154 9.54 2.49 18.91
C VAL A 154 9.42 4.02 18.84
N LYS A 155 10.42 4.71 18.27
CA LYS A 155 10.48 6.17 18.15
C LYS A 155 9.77 6.74 16.89
N GLY A 156 9.07 5.92 16.10
CA GLY A 156 8.42 6.31 14.84
C GLY A 156 9.07 5.67 13.62
N LEU A 157 9.31 6.45 12.55
CA LEU A 157 9.95 5.96 11.33
C LEU A 157 11.46 6.21 11.36
N ARG A 158 12.25 5.17 11.07
CA ARG A 158 13.67 5.27 10.73
C ARG A 158 13.83 5.14 9.21
N ARG A 159 14.53 6.06 8.57
CA ARG A 159 14.91 5.91 7.16
C ARG A 159 16.04 4.87 7.05
N VAL A 160 15.84 3.90 6.15
CA VAL A 160 16.79 2.83 5.79
C VAL A 160 17.65 3.24 4.60
N GLY A 161 17.00 3.84 3.60
CA GLY A 161 17.63 4.31 2.38
C GLY A 161 16.62 5.00 1.47
N VAL A 162 17.07 5.36 0.27
CA VAL A 162 16.28 6.03 -0.76
C VAL A 162 16.40 5.23 -2.04
N TRP A 163 15.26 4.86 -2.61
CA TRP A 163 15.16 4.24 -3.92
C TRP A 163 14.77 5.26 -4.97
N THR A 164 15.47 5.26 -6.11
CA THR A 164 15.21 6.16 -7.24
C THR A 164 14.83 5.37 -8.48
N SER A 165 13.68 5.66 -9.08
CA SER A 165 13.17 4.91 -10.24
C SER A 165 13.98 5.14 -11.51
N GLU A 166 14.68 6.27 -11.63
CA GLU A 166 15.47 6.63 -12.81
C GLU A 166 16.72 5.76 -12.95
N THR A 167 17.36 5.42 -11.83
CA THR A 167 18.58 4.60 -11.80
C THR A 167 18.31 3.17 -11.33
N GLY A 168 17.17 2.92 -10.68
CA GLY A 168 16.88 1.66 -10.00
C GLY A 168 17.68 1.43 -8.72
N ASN A 169 18.55 2.37 -8.34
CA ASN A 169 19.48 2.20 -7.23
C ASN A 169 18.85 2.54 -5.87
N ILE A 170 19.36 1.89 -4.84
CA ILE A 170 19.10 2.22 -3.43
C ILE A 170 20.36 2.85 -2.86
N THR A 171 20.24 4.08 -2.36
CA THR A 171 21.34 4.85 -1.75
C THR A 171 20.98 5.22 -0.32
N LYS A 172 21.98 5.51 0.52
CA LYS A 172 21.70 5.99 1.88
C LYS A 172 21.00 7.35 1.87
N GLU A 173 21.46 8.23 0.96
CA GLU A 173 20.98 9.60 0.83
C GLU A 173 20.62 9.94 -0.61
N LEU A 174 19.85 11.02 -0.77
CA LEU A 174 19.28 11.48 -2.04
C LEU A 174 20.32 11.74 -3.14
N ASN A 175 21.58 12.01 -2.78
CA ASN A 175 22.66 12.40 -3.69
C ASN A 175 24.00 11.65 -3.44
N SER A 176 23.99 10.55 -2.68
CA SER A 176 25.23 9.80 -2.42
C SER A 176 25.47 8.72 -3.49
N PRO A 177 26.69 8.62 -4.06
CA PRO A 177 27.05 7.53 -4.96
C PRO A 177 27.32 6.20 -4.21
N SER A 178 27.42 6.22 -2.88
CA SER A 178 27.75 5.02 -2.10
C SER A 178 26.50 4.24 -1.65
N THR A 179 26.54 2.93 -1.89
CA THR A 179 25.59 1.93 -1.37
C THR A 179 26.00 1.39 0.00
N SER A 180 27.15 1.84 0.54
CA SER A 180 27.95 1.05 1.49
C SER A 180 27.41 0.96 2.91
N ASP A 181 26.43 1.77 3.33
CA ASP A 181 25.99 1.78 4.73
C ASP A 181 24.49 2.12 4.89
N LEU A 182 23.61 1.34 4.26
CA LEU A 182 22.17 1.42 4.56
C LEU A 182 21.94 1.21 6.06
N GLU A 183 20.99 1.93 6.62
CA GLU A 183 20.69 1.77 8.04
C GLU A 183 20.12 0.37 8.30
N VAL A 184 20.50 -0.21 9.44
CA VAL A 184 20.07 -1.55 9.83
C VAL A 184 18.57 -1.56 10.05
N ILE A 185 17.89 -2.49 9.37
CA ILE A 185 16.47 -2.77 9.56
C ILE A 185 16.30 -3.55 10.87
N ILE A 186 15.42 -3.06 11.73
CA ILE A 186 14.95 -3.81 12.88
C ILE A 186 13.67 -4.54 12.48
N TRP A 187 13.68 -5.86 12.62
CA TRP A 187 12.58 -6.74 12.27
C TRP A 187 11.60 -6.89 13.45
N PRO A 188 10.39 -7.41 13.20
CA PRO A 188 9.48 -7.81 14.26
C PRO A 188 10.19 -8.68 15.30
N GLY A 189 9.86 -8.48 16.58
CA GLY A 189 10.61 -9.07 17.71
C GLY A 189 11.89 -8.31 18.11
N GLY A 190 12.28 -7.25 17.40
CA GLY A 190 13.40 -6.38 17.78
C GLY A 190 14.78 -6.85 17.28
N SER A 191 14.83 -7.88 16.43
CA SER A 191 16.08 -8.40 15.89
C SER A 191 16.60 -7.56 14.73
N ALA A 192 17.92 -7.33 14.69
CA ALA A 192 18.62 -6.77 13.53
C ALA A 192 19.02 -7.83 12.50
N THR A 193 18.94 -9.12 12.86
CA THR A 193 19.28 -10.21 11.95
C THR A 193 18.13 -10.43 10.98
N ILE A 194 18.46 -10.57 9.69
CA ILE A 194 17.46 -10.88 8.67
C ILE A 194 16.76 -12.18 9.09
N PRO A 195 15.42 -12.17 9.29
CA PRO A 195 14.69 -13.34 9.70
C PRO A 195 14.97 -14.45 8.70
N LYS A 196 15.56 -15.53 9.18
CA LYS A 196 15.65 -16.74 8.37
C LYS A 196 14.22 -17.13 8.09
N CYS A 197 13.85 -17.25 6.82
CA CYS A 197 12.56 -17.78 6.41
C CYS A 197 12.53 -19.29 6.70
N GLN A 198 12.67 -19.66 7.98
CA GLN A 198 12.31 -20.97 8.46
C GLN A 198 10.80 -21.03 8.29
N LEU A 199 10.39 -21.93 7.40
CA LEU A 199 9.00 -22.34 7.23
C LEU A 199 8.35 -22.32 8.61
N ILE A 200 7.35 -21.46 8.78
CA ILE A 200 6.49 -21.49 9.95
C ILE A 200 6.09 -22.96 10.05
N GLN A 201 6.62 -23.68 11.05
CA GLN A 201 6.01 -24.92 11.49
C GLN A 201 4.68 -24.47 12.06
N MET A 202 3.73 -24.20 11.16
CA MET A 202 2.33 -24.20 11.48
C MET A 202 2.20 -25.49 12.25
N SER A 203 1.84 -25.38 13.53
CA SER A 203 1.48 -26.53 14.35
C SER A 203 0.75 -27.54 13.46
N SER A 204 0.95 -28.83 13.66
CA SER A 204 0.36 -29.94 12.85
C SER A 204 -1.13 -29.82 12.46
N LYS A 205 -1.86 -28.80 12.96
CA LYS A 205 -3.15 -28.29 12.53
C LYS A 205 -3.12 -27.75 11.09
N LYS A 206 -3.77 -28.49 10.17
CA LYS A 206 -4.05 -28.07 8.79
C LYS A 206 -4.94 -26.81 8.75
N LEU A 207 -4.56 -25.80 7.97
CA LEU A 207 -5.35 -24.59 7.75
C LEU A 207 -6.71 -24.94 7.12
N ARG A 208 -7.82 -24.49 7.72
CA ARG A 208 -9.17 -24.72 7.17
C ARG A 208 -9.63 -23.49 6.39
N ILE A 209 -10.02 -23.68 5.14
CA ILE A 209 -10.45 -22.60 4.25
C ILE A 209 -11.90 -22.83 3.87
N GLY A 210 -12.76 -21.85 4.15
CA GLY A 210 -14.15 -21.86 3.73
C GLY A 210 -14.29 -21.51 2.26
N VAL A 211 -15.04 -22.34 1.53
CA VAL A 211 -15.40 -22.09 0.12
C VAL A 211 -16.91 -22.06 -0.01
N VAL A 212 -17.41 -21.01 -0.67
CA VAL A 212 -18.84 -20.82 -0.92
C VAL A 212 -19.28 -21.79 -2.02
N THR A 213 -20.30 -22.60 -1.74
CA THR A 213 -20.80 -23.67 -2.64
C THR A 213 -21.71 -23.16 -3.76
N GLN A 214 -22.34 -21.99 -3.57
CA GLN A 214 -23.26 -21.39 -4.54
C GLN A 214 -22.80 -19.99 -4.92
N SER A 215 -21.76 -19.93 -5.76
CA SER A 215 -21.30 -18.70 -6.39
C SER A 215 -22.17 -18.40 -7.62
N PRO A 216 -22.64 -17.16 -7.83
CA PRO A 216 -23.22 -16.75 -9.11
C PRO A 216 -22.16 -16.69 -10.24
N PHE A 217 -20.87 -16.76 -9.90
CA PHE A 217 -19.74 -16.72 -10.81
C PHE A 217 -18.88 -17.99 -10.64
N ASN A 218 -19.14 -19.00 -11.44
CA ASN A 218 -18.44 -20.29 -11.37
C ASN A 218 -16.99 -20.19 -11.88
N GLU A 219 -16.66 -19.14 -12.64
CA GLU A 219 -15.30 -18.87 -13.12
C GLU A 219 -14.37 -18.48 -11.97
N LEU A 220 -14.89 -17.81 -10.93
CA LEU A 220 -14.12 -17.38 -9.76
C LEU A 220 -13.97 -18.51 -8.73
N VAL A 221 -15.08 -19.18 -8.41
CA VAL A 221 -15.14 -20.29 -7.45
C VAL A 221 -16.25 -21.24 -7.89
N ASN A 222 -15.90 -22.51 -8.08
CA ASN A 222 -16.83 -23.59 -8.38
C ASN A 222 -16.56 -24.78 -7.44
N VAL A 223 -17.63 -25.39 -6.96
CA VAL A 223 -17.61 -26.55 -6.08
C VAL A 223 -18.48 -27.63 -6.71
N VAL A 224 -17.85 -28.74 -7.10
CA VAL A 224 -18.52 -29.87 -7.74
C VAL A 224 -18.35 -31.09 -6.84
N HIS A 225 -19.47 -31.73 -6.50
CA HIS A 225 -19.45 -33.03 -5.85
C HIS A 225 -19.38 -34.12 -6.92
N ASP A 226 -18.30 -34.88 -6.92
CA ASP A 226 -18.20 -36.06 -7.75
C ASP A 226 -18.87 -37.24 -7.05
N SER A 227 -20.02 -37.66 -7.56
CA SER A 227 -20.82 -38.77 -7.03
C SER A 227 -20.13 -40.12 -7.14
N GLN A 228 -19.12 -40.28 -8.01
CA GLN A 228 -18.40 -41.56 -8.18
C GLN A 228 -17.24 -41.71 -7.20
N SER A 229 -16.52 -40.64 -6.88
CA SER A 229 -15.38 -40.66 -5.95
C SER A 229 -15.72 -40.19 -4.52
N ASN A 230 -16.96 -39.73 -4.30
CA ASN A 230 -17.42 -39.09 -3.07
C ASN A 230 -16.51 -37.92 -2.62
N ALA A 231 -15.87 -37.27 -3.60
CA ALA A 231 -14.92 -36.19 -3.37
C ALA A 231 -15.52 -34.85 -3.81
N THR A 232 -15.30 -33.81 -3.01
CA THR A 232 -15.60 -32.44 -3.41
C THR A 232 -14.41 -31.84 -4.16
N ILE A 233 -14.66 -31.48 -5.41
CA ILE A 233 -13.70 -30.82 -6.29
C ILE A 233 -13.94 -29.31 -6.23
N PHE A 234 -12.87 -28.57 -5.93
CA PHE A 234 -12.89 -27.10 -5.88
C PHE A 234 -12.03 -26.54 -7.02
N SER A 235 -12.64 -25.72 -7.88
CA SER A 235 -12.01 -25.08 -9.05
C SER A 235 -12.39 -23.60 -9.16
N GLY A 236 -11.80 -22.88 -10.11
CA GLY A 236 -12.02 -21.44 -10.32
C GLY A 236 -10.78 -20.59 -10.05
N PHE A 237 -10.76 -19.38 -10.58
CA PHE A 237 -9.61 -18.47 -10.56
C PHE A 237 -9.08 -18.21 -9.15
N CYS A 238 -9.95 -17.92 -8.18
CA CYS A 238 -9.54 -17.66 -6.80
C CYS A 238 -8.90 -18.89 -6.15
N ILE A 239 -9.37 -20.09 -6.50
CA ILE A 239 -8.82 -21.35 -6.01
C ILE A 239 -7.43 -21.60 -6.60
N ASP A 240 -7.22 -21.31 -7.89
CA ASP A 240 -5.95 -21.55 -8.56
C ASP A 240 -4.88 -20.55 -8.14
N VAL A 241 -5.25 -19.27 -7.99
CA VAL A 241 -4.36 -18.25 -7.39
C VAL A 241 -3.95 -18.66 -5.98
N PHE A 242 -4.91 -19.13 -5.17
CA PHE A 242 -4.63 -19.61 -3.82
C PHE A 242 -3.69 -20.83 -3.83
N LYS A 243 -3.98 -21.86 -4.65
CA LYS A 243 -3.12 -23.05 -4.77
C LYS A 243 -1.70 -22.67 -5.19
N LYS A 244 -1.53 -21.79 -6.18
CA LYS A 244 -0.21 -21.33 -6.63
C LYS A 244 0.56 -20.64 -5.51
N LYS A 245 -0.08 -19.70 -4.80
CA LYS A 245 0.56 -19.00 -3.67
C LYS A 245 0.82 -19.92 -2.48
N ALA A 246 -0.10 -20.82 -2.15
CA ALA A 246 0.03 -21.76 -1.05
C ALA A 246 1.10 -22.83 -1.32
N CYS A 247 1.22 -23.30 -2.57
CA CYS A 247 2.28 -24.21 -2.99
C CYS A 247 3.66 -23.53 -2.94
N PHE A 248 3.75 -22.29 -3.40
CA PHE A 248 4.96 -21.47 -3.26
C PHE A 248 5.36 -21.29 -1.78
N ALA A 249 4.37 -21.13 -0.90
CA ALA A 249 4.56 -21.00 0.54
C ALA A 249 4.62 -22.34 1.31
N ARG A 250 4.56 -23.50 0.62
CA ARG A 250 4.50 -24.86 1.20
C ARG A 250 3.45 -25.04 2.32
N LEU A 251 2.31 -24.37 2.22
CA LEU A 251 1.24 -24.43 3.23
C LEU A 251 0.40 -25.70 3.10
N CYS A 252 0.18 -26.40 4.22
CA CYS A 252 -0.78 -27.50 4.30
C CYS A 252 -2.18 -26.99 4.68
N PHE A 253 -3.18 -27.22 3.82
CA PHE A 253 -4.56 -26.76 4.05
C PHE A 253 -5.62 -27.80 3.66
N ARG A 254 -6.82 -27.66 4.22
CA ARG A 254 -8.03 -28.43 3.92
C ARG A 254 -9.16 -27.45 3.58
N LYS A 255 -9.83 -27.68 2.46
CA LYS A 255 -11.01 -26.90 2.05
C LYS A 255 -12.26 -27.46 2.71
N ILE A 256 -13.17 -26.58 3.11
CA ILE A 256 -14.46 -26.90 3.74
C ILE A 256 -15.54 -26.09 3.04
N GLU A 257 -16.65 -26.74 2.74
CA GLU A 257 -17.81 -26.13 2.11
C GLU A 257 -18.65 -25.32 3.09
N PHE A 258 -19.23 -24.23 2.60
CA PHE A 258 -20.26 -23.48 3.30
C PHE A 258 -21.54 -23.46 2.48
N LEU A 259 -22.63 -23.94 3.07
CA LEU A 259 -23.98 -23.83 2.52
C LEU A 259 -24.55 -22.43 2.78
N LYS A 260 -25.28 -21.91 1.79
CA LYS A 260 -25.87 -20.57 1.78
C LYS A 260 -27.05 -20.52 2.77
N GLY A 261 -26.72 -20.36 4.05
CA GLY A 261 -27.70 -20.22 5.14
C GLY A 261 -27.13 -19.63 6.43
N TYR A 262 -25.80 -19.57 6.58
CA TYR A 262 -25.15 -19.27 7.88
C TYR A 262 -24.12 -18.14 7.83
N ILE A 263 -24.21 -17.20 6.89
CA ILE A 263 -23.29 -16.05 6.86
C ILE A 263 -23.81 -14.87 7.70
N HIS A 264 -25.07 -14.89 8.16
CA HIS A 264 -25.64 -13.76 8.90
C HIS A 264 -25.46 -13.79 10.42
N TYR A 265 -25.09 -14.93 11.03
CA TYR A 265 -24.81 -15.00 12.45
C TYR A 265 -23.72 -16.08 12.68
N TYR A 266 -22.70 -15.75 13.46
CA TYR A 266 -21.61 -16.61 13.93
C TYR A 266 -20.30 -16.70 13.10
N LEU A 267 -19.61 -15.57 12.92
CA LEU A 267 -18.14 -15.57 12.78
C LEU A 267 -17.33 -15.77 14.11
N PRO A 268 -17.87 -15.68 15.35
CA PRO A 268 -17.03 -15.86 16.54
C PRO A 268 -16.71 -17.31 16.95
N THR A 269 -17.41 -18.33 16.46
CA THR A 269 -17.40 -19.65 17.10
C THR A 269 -16.43 -20.68 16.48
N LEU A 270 -15.89 -20.46 15.28
CA LEU A 270 -14.95 -21.40 14.66
C LEU A 270 -13.48 -21.21 15.08
N LEU A 271 -13.19 -20.25 15.97
CA LEU A 271 -11.87 -20.03 16.57
C LEU A 271 -11.81 -20.37 18.07
N ARG A 272 -12.88 -20.94 18.66
CA ARG A 272 -12.86 -21.48 20.03
C ARG A 272 -13.21 -22.96 20.02
N ASN A 273 -12.20 -23.80 20.02
CA ASN A 273 -12.05 -24.92 20.96
C ASN A 273 -10.63 -25.50 20.80
N PRO A 274 -10.02 -25.98 21.90
CA PRO A 274 -8.56 -26.02 22.10
C PRO A 274 -7.78 -26.91 21.12
#